data_AF-A0A920GEC9-F1
#
_entry.id   AF-A0A920GEC9-F1
#
_cell.length_a   1.000
_cell.length_b   1.000
_cell.length_c   1.000
_cell.angle_alpha   90.00
_cell.angle_beta   90.00
_cell.angle_gamma   90.00
#
_symmetry.space_group_name_H-M   'P 1'
#
loop_
_entity.id
_entity.type
_entity.pdbx_description
1 polymer ?
#
loop_
_entity_poly.entity_id
_entity_poly.type
_entity_poly.pdbx_seq_one_letter_code
_entity_poly.pdbx_strand_id
1 'polypeptide(L)'
;MNNAHVQPNGMYHYHGLPIGLIQTQKKPDDLIHVGFAGDGFKIYASMKNKFKSSYQLKKGSRSGGPGGLHDGTYTQDFEFEHGAGDLDECNGINTGEHGYIYLITEEFPFIPRCWKGSPHPSFKSRP
;
A
#
# COMPACT_ATOMS: atom_id res chain seq x y z
N MET A 1 6.86 -0.50 16.79
CA MET A 1 6.11 0.69 16.31
C MET A 1 5.01 0.20 15.37
N ASN A 2 3.79 0.76 15.44
CA ASN A 2 2.65 0.27 14.65
C ASN A 2 2.45 1.03 13.33
N ASN A 3 3.10 2.18 13.14
CA ASN A 3 2.94 3.04 11.96
C ASN A 3 1.46 3.31 11.62
N ALA A 4 0.64 3.56 12.63
CA ALA A 4 -0.82 3.62 12.49
C ALA A 4 -1.45 4.41 13.63
N HIS A 5 -2.66 4.94 13.39
CA HIS A 5 -3.45 5.59 14.43
C HIS A 5 -4.96 5.39 14.24
N VAL A 6 -5.69 5.67 15.31
CA VAL A 6 -7.14 5.71 15.32
C VAL A 6 -7.63 7.13 15.01
N GLN A 7 -8.63 7.25 14.16
CA GLN A 7 -9.35 8.49 13.91
C GLN A 7 -10.32 8.78 15.07
N PRO A 8 -10.80 10.03 15.24
CA PRO A 8 -11.78 10.37 16.28
C PRO A 8 -13.07 9.52 16.24
N ASN A 9 -13.43 8.99 15.07
CA ASN A 9 -14.58 8.10 14.87
C ASN A 9 -14.29 6.62 15.20
N GLY A 10 -13.11 6.28 15.71
CA GLY A 10 -12.71 4.91 16.06
C GLY A 10 -12.10 4.10 14.91
N MET A 11 -11.97 4.66 13.69
CA MET A 11 -11.37 3.95 12.56
C MET A 11 -9.85 3.87 12.69
N TYR A 12 -9.29 2.67 12.62
CA TYR A 12 -7.84 2.45 12.63
C TYR A 12 -7.27 2.42 11.22
N HIS A 13 -6.16 3.11 10.97
CA HIS A 13 -5.48 3.04 9.67
C HIS A 13 -3.96 3.07 9.79
N TYR A 14 -3.30 2.43 8.83
CA TYR A 14 -1.85 2.30 8.74
C TYR A 14 -1.26 3.31 7.74
N HIS A 15 -0.10 3.86 8.08
CA HIS A 15 0.75 4.71 7.23
C HIS A 15 1.97 3.96 6.69
N GLY A 16 2.19 2.71 7.12
CA GLY A 16 3.32 1.90 6.71
C GLY A 16 3.29 0.51 7.34
N LEU A 17 4.39 -0.23 7.25
CA LEU A 17 4.48 -1.60 7.75
C LEU A 17 4.21 -1.68 9.27
N PRO A 18 3.25 -2.51 9.72
CA PRO A 18 2.94 -2.66 11.13
C PRO A 18 3.92 -3.62 11.80
N ILE A 19 5.17 -3.18 11.97
CA ILE A 19 6.29 -4.00 12.45
C ILE A 19 5.94 -4.71 13.77
N GLY A 20 5.25 -4.02 14.69
CA GLY A 20 4.82 -4.62 15.96
C GLY A 20 3.87 -5.81 15.78
N LEU A 21 2.85 -5.69 14.92
CA LEU A 21 1.92 -6.78 14.61
C LEU A 21 2.63 -7.92 13.89
N ILE A 22 3.46 -7.60 12.90
CA ILE A 22 4.24 -8.57 12.13
C ILE A 22 5.09 -9.46 13.06
N GLN A 23 5.79 -8.86 14.03
CA GLN A 23 6.64 -9.58 14.97
C GLN A 23 5.87 -10.52 15.92
N THR A 24 4.59 -10.24 16.18
CA THR A 24 3.74 -11.12 17.00
C THR A 24 3.21 -12.34 16.24
N GLN A 25 3.18 -12.28 14.91
CA GLN A 25 2.75 -13.40 14.09
C GLN A 25 3.94 -14.32 13.79
N LYS A 26 4.08 -15.40 14.57
CA LYS A 26 5.05 -16.47 14.30
C LYS A 26 4.61 -17.30 13.09
N LYS A 27 4.75 -16.75 11.87
CA LYS A 27 4.56 -17.52 10.64
C LYS A 27 5.77 -17.37 9.73
N PRO A 28 6.22 -18.47 9.10
CA PRO A 28 7.24 -18.44 8.06
C PRO A 28 6.71 -17.87 6.72
N ASP A 29 5.43 -17.48 6.65
CA ASP A 29 4.79 -17.02 5.43
C ASP A 29 5.18 -15.59 5.03
N ASP A 30 5.26 -15.39 3.72
CA ASP A 30 5.58 -14.10 3.11
C ASP A 30 4.44 -13.07 3.18
N LEU A 31 3.22 -13.49 3.53
CA LEU A 31 2.02 -12.66 3.60
C LEU A 31 1.38 -12.70 4.99
N ILE A 32 1.32 -11.55 5.65
CA ILE A 32 0.73 -11.39 6.97
C ILE A 32 -0.58 -10.64 6.84
N HIS A 33 -1.71 -11.24 7.26
CA HIS A 33 -3.00 -10.54 7.23
C HIS A 33 -3.02 -9.45 8.32
N VAL A 34 -3.27 -8.20 7.90
CA VAL A 34 -3.21 -7.03 8.80
C VAL A 34 -4.53 -6.28 8.90
N GLY A 35 -5.51 -6.57 8.04
CA GLY A 35 -6.84 -5.96 8.14
C GLY A 35 -7.68 -6.05 6.87
N PHE A 36 -8.67 -5.16 6.79
CA PHE A 36 -9.57 -5.02 5.64
C PHE A 36 -9.58 -3.57 5.17
N ALA A 37 -9.67 -3.40 3.86
CA ALA A 37 -9.89 -2.15 3.17
C ALA A 37 -11.35 -1.69 3.33
N GLY A 38 -11.61 -0.40 3.08
CA GLY A 38 -12.95 0.18 3.18
C GLY A 38 -13.95 -0.36 2.16
N ASP A 39 -13.46 -0.99 1.10
CA ASP A 39 -14.24 -1.71 0.07
C ASP A 39 -14.37 -3.23 0.35
N GLY A 40 -13.87 -3.70 1.50
CA GLY A 40 -14.05 -5.08 1.98
C GLY A 40 -12.97 -6.07 1.55
N PHE A 41 -12.02 -5.70 0.68
CA PHE A 41 -10.90 -6.60 0.36
C PHE A 41 -9.89 -6.69 1.50
N LYS A 42 -9.18 -7.81 1.59
CA LYS A 42 -8.16 -8.03 2.63
C LYS A 42 -6.90 -7.22 2.33
N ILE A 43 -6.24 -6.76 3.39
CA ILE A 43 -4.93 -6.12 3.35
C ILE A 43 -3.91 -7.05 3.99
N TYR A 44 -2.84 -7.36 3.27
CA TYR A 44 -1.72 -8.14 3.75
C TYR A 44 -0.44 -7.30 3.76
N ALA A 45 0.48 -7.57 4.68
CA ALA A 45 1.86 -7.09 4.59
C ALA A 45 2.70 -8.15 3.87
N SER A 46 3.37 -7.75 2.79
CA SER A 46 4.33 -8.59 2.07
C SER A 46 5.71 -8.43 2.67
N MET A 47 6.22 -9.48 3.28
CA MET A 47 7.59 -9.51 3.79
C MET A 47 8.56 -9.92 2.66
N LYS A 48 9.83 -9.48 2.74
CA LYS A 48 10.93 -9.90 1.85
C LYS A 48 10.76 -9.58 0.35
N ASN A 49 10.03 -8.51 0.00
CA ASN A 49 9.83 -8.08 -1.39
C ASN A 49 9.33 -9.19 -2.34
N LYS A 50 8.48 -10.09 -1.83
CA LYS A 50 7.89 -11.16 -2.65
C LYS A 50 7.07 -10.62 -3.83
N PHE A 51 6.39 -9.50 -3.63
CA PHE A 51 5.64 -8.82 -4.66
C PHE A 51 6.28 -7.48 -4.97
N LYS A 52 6.52 -7.21 -6.26
CA LYS A 52 7.11 -5.98 -6.75
C LYS A 52 6.05 -4.99 -7.17
N SER A 53 6.22 -3.75 -6.73
CA SER A 53 5.39 -2.64 -7.19
C SER A 53 5.60 -2.38 -8.68
N SER A 54 4.52 -2.03 -9.38
CA SER A 54 4.60 -1.55 -10.77
C SER A 54 4.88 -0.04 -10.86
N TYR A 55 5.08 0.64 -9.73
CA TYR A 55 5.50 2.04 -9.73
C TYR A 55 7.00 2.15 -9.97
N GLN A 56 7.37 2.99 -10.93
CA GLN A 56 8.76 3.26 -11.30
C GLN A 56 9.13 4.68 -10.94
N LEU A 57 10.39 4.88 -10.55
CA LEU A 57 10.94 6.21 -10.34
C LEU A 57 11.09 6.91 -11.70
N LYS A 58 10.44 8.06 -11.84
CA LYS A 58 10.53 8.90 -13.02
C LYS A 58 11.97 9.39 -13.22
N LYS A 59 12.37 9.59 -14.47
CA LYS A 59 13.66 10.20 -14.80
C LYS A 59 13.53 11.72 -14.89
N GLY A 60 14.63 12.43 -14.61
CA GLY A 60 14.72 13.88 -14.77
C GLY A 60 14.25 14.66 -13.53
N SER A 61 13.78 15.88 -13.76
CA SER A 61 13.43 16.84 -12.71
C SER A 61 11.94 17.18 -12.68
N ARG A 62 11.43 17.44 -11.49
CA ARG A 62 10.06 17.91 -11.24
C ARG A 62 9.86 19.27 -11.91
N SER A 63 8.76 19.42 -12.63
CA SER A 63 8.33 20.70 -13.25
C SER A 63 7.62 21.65 -12.28
N GLY A 64 7.27 21.19 -11.08
CA GLY A 64 6.57 21.94 -10.04
C GLY A 64 7.15 21.68 -8.65
N GLY A 65 6.55 22.29 -7.62
CA GLY A 65 7.05 22.21 -6.24
C GLY A 65 7.14 20.77 -5.72
N PRO A 66 8.19 20.41 -4.95
CA PRO A 66 9.29 21.24 -4.47
C PRO A 66 10.47 21.41 -5.46
N GLY A 67 10.31 21.06 -6.74
CA GLY A 67 11.38 21.12 -7.74
C GLY A 67 12.49 20.09 -7.50
N GLY A 68 13.54 20.04 -8.32
CA GLY A 68 14.66 19.09 -8.15
C GLY A 68 14.45 17.73 -8.86
N LEU A 69 15.43 16.83 -8.72
CA LEU A 69 15.40 15.50 -9.36
C LEU A 69 14.33 14.61 -8.75
N HIS A 70 13.75 13.73 -9.55
CA HIS A 70 12.96 12.61 -9.06
C HIS A 70 13.87 11.62 -8.34
N ASP A 71 13.89 11.68 -7.00
CA ASP A 71 14.76 10.88 -6.13
C ASP A 71 13.98 9.88 -5.25
N GLY A 72 12.66 9.85 -5.38
CA GLY A 72 11.77 8.95 -4.65
C GLY A 72 11.27 9.52 -3.32
N THR A 73 11.61 10.77 -3.01
CA THR A 73 11.14 11.45 -1.79
C THR A 73 9.65 11.74 -1.85
N TYR A 74 9.10 12.05 -3.03
CA TYR A 74 7.70 12.45 -3.18
C TYR A 74 6.90 11.47 -4.03
N THR A 75 5.60 11.36 -3.77
CA THR A 75 4.66 10.58 -4.61
C THR A 75 4.76 10.95 -6.09
N GLN A 76 4.93 12.24 -6.40
CA GLN A 76 5.06 12.73 -7.78
C GLN A 76 6.36 12.30 -8.50
N ASP A 77 7.30 11.68 -7.77
CA ASP A 77 8.51 11.11 -8.34
C ASP A 77 8.27 9.75 -8.98
N PHE A 78 7.12 9.15 -8.72
CA PHE A 78 6.78 7.83 -9.24
C PHE A 78 5.70 7.94 -10.31
N GLU A 79 5.78 7.05 -11.29
CA GLU A 79 4.74 6.80 -12.27
C GLU A 79 4.35 5.33 -12.26
N PHE A 80 3.08 5.04 -12.49
CA PHE A 80 2.61 3.67 -12.62
C PHE A 80 2.88 3.17 -14.04
N GLU A 81 3.58 2.04 -14.16
CA GLU A 81 3.84 1.37 -15.42
C GLU A 81 3.22 -0.04 -15.41
N HIS A 82 2.14 -0.23 -16.17
CA HIS A 82 1.40 -1.48 -16.18
C HIS A 82 2.29 -2.68 -16.59
N GLY A 83 2.44 -3.65 -15.68
CA GLY A 83 3.22 -4.87 -15.90
C GLY A 83 4.72 -4.73 -15.60
N ALA A 84 5.18 -3.60 -15.05
CA ALA A 84 6.56 -3.45 -14.59
C ALA A 84 6.86 -4.27 -13.34
N GLY A 85 5.84 -4.60 -12.54
CA GLY A 85 5.90 -5.49 -11.40
C GLY A 85 4.68 -6.40 -11.32
N ASP A 86 4.44 -6.95 -10.13
CA ASP A 86 3.32 -7.86 -9.86
C ASP A 86 2.03 -7.12 -9.49
N LEU A 87 2.17 -5.90 -8.95
CA LEU A 87 1.06 -5.15 -8.32
C LEU A 87 0.42 -4.15 -9.26
N ASP A 88 -0.89 -3.96 -9.14
CA ASP A 88 -1.62 -2.93 -9.88
C ASP A 88 -1.47 -1.53 -9.26
N GLU A 89 -2.11 -0.53 -9.88
CA GLU A 89 -2.07 0.87 -9.46
C GLU A 89 -2.60 1.12 -8.03
N CYS A 90 -3.42 0.21 -7.50
CA CYS A 90 -3.89 0.29 -6.11
C CYS A 90 -2.98 -0.44 -5.13
N ASN A 91 -1.83 -0.93 -5.58
CA ASN A 91 -0.91 -1.78 -4.81
C ASN A 91 -1.54 -3.12 -4.41
N GLY A 92 -2.35 -3.72 -5.29
CA GLY A 92 -2.97 -5.01 -5.07
C GLY A 92 -2.73 -6.01 -6.20
N ILE A 93 -3.15 -7.25 -5.97
CA ILE A 93 -3.02 -8.36 -6.93
C ILE A 93 -4.17 -9.35 -6.74
N ASN A 94 -4.58 -10.01 -7.83
CA ASN A 94 -5.50 -11.13 -7.76
C ASN A 94 -4.71 -12.45 -7.63
N THR A 95 -4.81 -13.11 -6.48
CA THR A 95 -4.05 -14.35 -6.19
C THR A 95 -4.80 -15.63 -6.56
N GLY A 96 -6.02 -15.53 -7.09
CA GLY A 96 -6.90 -16.67 -7.33
C GLY A 96 -7.47 -17.26 -6.02
N GLU A 97 -6.60 -17.72 -5.11
CA GLU A 97 -6.97 -18.34 -3.82
C GLU A 97 -7.73 -17.38 -2.89
N HIS A 98 -7.33 -16.11 -2.86
CA HIS A 98 -7.97 -15.09 -2.02
C HIS A 98 -8.75 -14.06 -2.82
N GLY A 99 -8.88 -14.26 -4.13
CA GLY A 99 -9.30 -13.21 -5.05
C GLY A 99 -8.34 -12.03 -5.02
N TYR A 100 -8.88 -10.82 -5.13
CA TYR A 100 -8.11 -9.59 -5.06
C TYR A 100 -7.72 -9.25 -3.62
N ILE A 101 -6.44 -8.95 -3.40
CA ILE A 101 -5.90 -8.49 -2.11
C ILE A 101 -5.09 -7.22 -2.30
N TYR A 102 -5.05 -6.40 -1.27
CA TYR A 102 -4.12 -5.28 -1.18
C TYR A 102 -2.86 -5.67 -0.42
N LEU A 103 -1.75 -5.03 -0.79
CA LEU A 103 -0.46 -5.26 -0.16
C LEU A 103 0.12 -3.99 0.44
N ILE A 104 0.69 -4.14 1.63
CA ILE A 104 1.65 -3.21 2.24
C ILE A 104 3.04 -3.75 1.88
N THR A 105 3.89 -2.89 1.33
CA THR A 105 5.19 -3.22 0.75
C THR A 105 6.30 -2.37 1.38
N GLU A 106 7.56 -2.79 1.22
CA GLU A 106 8.73 -1.99 1.61
C GLU A 106 9.08 -0.93 0.57
N GLU A 107 8.57 -1.06 -0.66
CA GLU A 107 8.78 -0.13 -1.76
C GLU A 107 7.51 0.70 -2.02
N PHE A 108 7.68 1.87 -2.65
CA PHE A 108 6.57 2.75 -3.01
C PHE A 108 5.50 2.00 -3.81
N PRO A 109 4.19 2.15 -3.51
CA PRO A 109 3.58 3.18 -2.66
C PRO A 109 3.54 2.88 -1.16
N PHE A 110 4.17 1.80 -0.70
CA PHE A 110 4.21 1.30 0.69
C PHE A 110 2.86 0.84 1.23
N ILE A 111 1.79 1.58 0.97
CA ILE A 111 0.41 1.29 1.33
C ILE A 111 -0.51 1.44 0.10
N PRO A 112 -1.66 0.76 0.07
CA PRO A 112 -2.65 0.88 -1.01
C PRO A 112 -3.10 2.31 -1.25
N ARG A 113 -3.25 2.68 -2.53
CA ARG A 113 -3.50 4.07 -2.98
C ARG A 113 -4.93 4.34 -3.45
N CYS A 114 -5.67 3.30 -3.80
CA CYS A 114 -7.04 3.40 -4.27
C CYS A 114 -7.87 2.17 -3.86
N TRP A 115 -9.17 2.28 -4.06
CA TRP A 115 -10.10 1.18 -3.91
C TRP A 115 -10.35 0.53 -5.27
N LYS A 116 -10.21 -0.79 -5.34
CA LYS A 116 -10.59 -1.67 -6.43
C LYS A 116 -12.11 -1.80 -6.50
N GLY A 117 -12.76 -1.81 -5.34
CA GLY A 117 -14.21 -1.86 -5.21
C GLY A 117 -14.82 -0.51 -4.83
N SER A 118 -16.09 -0.56 -4.45
CA SER A 118 -16.80 0.60 -3.89
C SER A 118 -16.61 0.63 -2.37
N PRO A 119 -15.97 1.65 -1.80
CA PRO A 119 -15.82 1.74 -0.36
C PRO A 119 -17.17 2.00 0.32
N HIS A 120 -17.34 1.42 1.51
CA HIS A 120 -18.50 1.71 2.36
C HIS A 120 -18.57 3.22 2.68
N PRO A 121 -19.75 3.85 2.74
CA PRO A 121 -19.89 5.29 2.95
C PRO A 121 -19.16 5.85 4.18
N SER A 122 -18.97 5.05 5.24
CA SER A 122 -18.21 5.45 6.43
C SER A 122 -16.73 5.72 6.16
N PHE A 123 -16.19 5.26 5.04
CA PHE A 123 -14.81 5.52 4.60
C PHE A 123 -14.70 6.72 3.65
N LYS A 124 -15.82 7.40 3.35
CA LYS A 124 -15.84 8.61 2.50
C LYS A 124 -15.58 9.90 3.29
N SER A 125 -15.64 9.86 4.62
CA SER A 125 -15.18 10.98 5.44
C SER A 125 -13.67 11.09 5.33
N ARG A 126 -13.20 12.21 4.77
CA ARG A 126 -11.79 12.57 4.87
C ARG A 126 -11.42 12.70 6.35
N PRO A 127 -10.16 12.44 6.74
CA PRO A 127 -9.64 13.06 7.96
C PRO A 127 -9.78 14.58 7.90
#